data_AF-A0A0K1YB01-F1
#
_entry.id   AF-A0A0K1YB01-F1
#
_cell.length_a   1.000
_cell.length_b   1.000
_cell.length_c   1.000
_cell.angle_alpha   90.00
_cell.angle_beta   90.00
_cell.angle_gamma   90.00
#
_symmetry.space_group_name_H-M   'P 1'
#
loop_
_entity.id
_entity.type
_entity.pdbx_description
1 polymer ?
#
loop_
_entity_poly.entity_id
_entity_poly.type
_entity_poly.pdbx_seq_one_letter_code
_entity_poly.pdbx_strand_id
1 'polypeptide(L)'
;MTSRSPPTPHSGYLDAADAPTQSPQEPRRLRDIVQKSMRIQSTDDCDRLWENLCEATDEKARSKALDRAARYYLRMCGGVAAYGRGDIQTLLDEAEAQGSLTAPEIAAILDERELPVTYETISSVGPE
;
A
#
# COMPACT_ATOMS: atom_id res chain seq x y z
N MET A 1 -48.16 -48.89 3.63
CA MET A 1 -48.53 -48.30 4.94
C MET A 1 -48.16 -49.28 6.03
N THR A 2 -47.06 -49.05 6.75
CA THR A 2 -46.88 -49.48 8.15
C THR A 2 -45.67 -48.79 8.72
N SER A 3 -45.95 -47.67 9.37
CA SER A 3 -45.10 -47.01 10.36
C SER A 3 -44.89 -47.95 11.55
N ARG A 4 -43.66 -48.03 12.08
CA ARG A 4 -43.39 -48.30 13.50
C ARG A 4 -42.02 -47.74 13.88
N SER A 5 -42.07 -46.78 14.80
CA SER A 5 -40.99 -46.05 15.47
C SER A 5 -40.04 -46.96 16.30
N PRO A 6 -38.90 -46.44 16.78
CA PRO A 6 -37.71 -47.20 17.18
C PRO A 6 -37.68 -47.52 18.68
N PRO A 7 -36.79 -48.42 19.14
CA PRO A 7 -36.37 -48.47 20.54
C PRO A 7 -35.04 -47.72 20.77
N THR A 8 -35.05 -46.75 21.68
CA THR A 8 -33.88 -46.20 22.40
C THR A 8 -33.67 -47.00 23.70
N PRO A 9 -32.67 -46.68 24.55
CA PRO A 9 -31.23 -46.77 24.35
C PRO A 9 -30.60 -47.75 25.38
N HIS A 10 -29.59 -48.53 25.01
CA HIS A 10 -28.79 -49.22 26.03
C HIS A 10 -27.66 -48.31 26.52
N SER A 11 -27.82 -47.93 27.78
CA SER A 11 -26.85 -47.34 28.69
C SER A 11 -25.50 -48.07 28.65
N GLY A 12 -24.50 -47.41 28.06
CA GLY A 12 -23.08 -47.73 28.22
C GLY A 12 -22.44 -46.59 29.00
N TYR A 13 -22.41 -46.72 30.32
CA TYR A 13 -21.82 -45.78 31.26
C TYR A 13 -20.31 -46.08 31.37
N LEU A 14 -19.50 -45.02 31.23
CA LEU A 14 -18.10 -44.86 31.66
C LEU A 14 -17.02 -45.74 31.00
N ASP A 15 -16.28 -45.12 30.08
CA ASP A 15 -14.81 -45.15 30.17
C ASP A 15 -14.28 -43.75 29.82
N ALA A 16 -14.18 -42.92 30.86
CA ALA A 16 -13.58 -41.59 30.80
C ALA A 16 -12.21 -41.68 31.48
N ALA A 17 -11.20 -42.09 30.72
CA ALA A 17 -9.81 -41.96 31.12
C ALA A 17 -8.96 -41.66 29.87
N ASP A 18 -8.22 -40.56 29.95
CA ASP A 18 -7.15 -40.14 29.04
C ASP A 18 -7.50 -39.74 27.61
N ALA A 19 -8.12 -38.56 27.49
CA ALA A 19 -7.82 -37.66 26.38
C ALA A 19 -6.93 -36.52 26.91
N PRO A 20 -5.69 -36.34 26.42
CA PRO A 20 -4.91 -35.17 26.78
C PRO A 20 -5.59 -33.93 26.20
N THR A 21 -6.09 -33.07 27.08
CA THR A 21 -6.53 -31.70 26.79
C THR A 21 -5.38 -30.94 26.13
N GLN A 22 -5.31 -30.95 24.80
CA GLN A 22 -4.50 -30.00 24.05
C GLN A 22 -5.18 -28.64 24.18
N SER A 23 -4.63 -27.80 25.06
CA SER A 23 -4.92 -26.37 25.12
C SER A 23 -4.89 -25.78 23.70
N PRO A 24 -5.84 -24.91 23.32
CA PRO A 24 -5.79 -24.23 22.04
C PRO A 24 -4.47 -23.47 21.93
N GLN A 25 -3.61 -23.90 21.01
CA GLN A 25 -2.46 -23.14 20.59
C GLN A 25 -2.98 -21.83 20.00
N GLU A 26 -2.88 -20.74 20.75
CA GLU A 26 -3.03 -19.39 20.22
C GLU A 26 -2.26 -19.27 18.90
N PRO A 27 -2.82 -18.66 17.84
CA PRO A 27 -2.09 -18.49 16.59
C PRO A 27 -0.98 -17.45 16.78
N ARG A 28 0.19 -17.89 17.27
CA ARG A 28 1.47 -17.17 17.23
C ARG A 28 2.03 -17.12 15.80
N ARG A 29 1.19 -16.82 14.81
CA ARG A 29 1.56 -16.69 13.39
C ARG A 29 1.29 -15.28 12.85
N LEU A 30 1.52 -14.26 13.67
CA LEU A 30 1.46 -12.85 13.24
C LEU A 30 2.68 -12.02 13.66
N ARG A 31 3.66 -12.61 14.35
CA ARG A 31 4.84 -11.86 14.85
C ARG A 31 6.11 -12.06 14.01
N ASP A 32 6.08 -12.92 12.99
CA ASP A 32 7.21 -13.18 12.10
C ASP A 32 6.98 -12.61 10.69
N ILE A 33 6.40 -11.40 10.60
CA ILE A 33 6.70 -10.56 9.44
C ILE A 33 8.14 -10.08 9.66
N VAL A 34 9.04 -10.94 9.19
CA VAL A 34 10.49 -10.84 9.20
C VAL A 34 10.90 -9.38 9.05
N GLN A 35 11.51 -8.82 10.10
CA GLN A 35 12.31 -7.60 10.01
C GLN A 35 13.54 -7.97 9.16
N LYS A 36 13.35 -8.02 7.84
CA LYS A 36 14.40 -8.41 6.89
C LYS A 36 15.37 -7.25 6.79
N SER A 37 16.45 -7.30 7.57
CA SER A 37 17.54 -6.32 7.46
C SER A 37 18.17 -6.43 6.08
N MET A 38 17.91 -5.45 5.22
CA MET A 38 18.50 -5.38 3.89
C MET A 38 19.94 -4.86 4.01
N ARG A 39 20.91 -5.66 3.55
CA ARG A 39 22.33 -5.27 3.53
C ARG A 39 22.71 -4.90 2.10
N ILE A 40 22.82 -3.60 1.84
CA ILE A 40 23.26 -3.05 0.55
C ILE A 40 24.78 -2.93 0.62
N GLN A 41 25.49 -3.27 -0.47
CA GLN A 41 26.92 -3.03 -0.56
C GLN A 41 27.18 -1.52 -0.66
N SER A 42 28.01 -1.00 0.22
CA SER A 42 28.38 0.43 0.25
C SER A 42 29.47 0.69 -0.77
N THR A 43 29.21 1.63 -1.66
CA THR A 43 30.23 2.33 -2.46
C THR A 43 30.14 3.82 -2.12
N ASP A 44 31.21 4.58 -2.39
CA ASP A 44 31.22 6.03 -2.14
C ASP A 44 30.06 6.73 -2.87
N ASP A 45 29.72 6.28 -4.08
CA ASP A 45 28.56 6.77 -4.83
C ASP A 45 27.23 6.47 -4.12
N CYS A 46 27.11 5.28 -3.51
CA CYS A 46 25.93 4.90 -2.75
C CYS A 46 25.80 5.74 -1.48
N ASP A 47 26.92 6.02 -0.80
CA ASP A 47 26.95 6.90 0.37
C ASP A 47 26.51 8.33 0.04
N ARG A 48 26.99 8.89 -1.08
CA ARG A 48 26.55 10.22 -1.56
C ARG A 48 25.07 10.24 -1.94
N LEU A 49 24.58 9.19 -2.58
CA LEU A 49 23.15 9.07 -2.91
C LEU A 49 22.28 9.04 -1.65
N TRP A 50 22.71 8.35 -0.58
CA TRP A 50 21.98 8.35 0.68
C TRP A 50 21.96 9.71 1.37
N GLU A 51 23.08 10.45 1.34
CA GLU A 51 23.14 11.81 1.88
C GLU A 51 22.15 12.74 1.15
N ASN A 52 22.21 12.77 -0.18
CA ASN A 52 21.28 13.55 -1.01
C ASN A 52 19.82 13.14 -0.77
N LEU A 53 19.55 11.85 -0.59
CA LEU A 53 18.21 11.37 -0.34
C LEU A 53 17.68 11.81 1.02
N CYS A 54 18.50 11.72 2.08
CA CYS A 54 18.16 12.22 3.40
C CYS A 54 17.86 13.72 3.37
N GLU A 55 18.67 14.51 2.65
CA GLU A 55 18.44 15.94 2.46
C GLU A 55 17.12 16.22 1.73
N ALA A 56 16.89 15.58 0.58
CA ALA A 56 15.67 15.77 -0.23
C ALA A 56 14.39 15.32 0.50
N THR A 57 14.50 14.38 1.43
CA THR A 57 13.36 13.87 2.20
C THR A 57 13.17 14.53 3.56
N ASP A 58 14.13 15.35 3.99
CA ASP A 58 14.27 15.88 5.36
C ASP A 58 14.25 14.77 6.44
N GLU A 59 14.82 13.60 6.12
CA GLU A 59 14.84 12.44 7.01
C GLU A 59 16.24 12.21 7.58
N LYS A 60 16.32 11.95 8.88
CA LYS A 60 17.60 11.69 9.57
C LYS A 60 18.11 10.26 9.40
N ALA A 61 17.23 9.33 9.04
CA ALA A 61 17.53 7.90 8.96
C ALA A 61 17.39 7.40 7.52
N ARG A 62 18.44 6.72 7.02
CA ARG A 62 18.48 6.15 5.65
C ARG A 62 17.26 5.27 5.33
N SER A 63 16.81 4.46 6.28
CA SER A 63 15.63 3.61 6.11
C SER A 63 14.35 4.40 5.88
N LYS A 64 14.13 5.50 6.62
CA LYS A 64 12.96 6.35 6.43
C LYS A 64 13.02 7.13 5.12
N ALA A 65 14.20 7.63 4.77
CA ALA A 65 14.43 8.29 3.49
C ALA A 65 14.10 7.36 2.32
N LEU A 66 14.55 6.11 2.37
CA LEU A 66 14.25 5.08 1.37
C LEU A 66 12.76 4.74 1.32
N ASP A 67 12.10 4.56 2.46
CA ASP A 67 10.65 4.31 2.51
C ASP A 67 9.86 5.45 1.86
N ARG A 68 10.24 6.70 2.14
CA ARG A 68 9.59 7.89 1.57
C ARG A 68 9.83 7.98 0.06
N ALA A 69 11.06 7.73 -0.37
CA ALA A 69 11.43 7.71 -1.79
C ALA A 69 10.68 6.62 -2.56
N ALA A 70 10.59 5.42 -2.01
CA ALA A 70 9.84 4.32 -2.61
C ALA A 70 8.36 4.65 -2.74
N ARG A 71 7.73 5.18 -1.70
CA ARG A 71 6.31 5.62 -1.76
C ARG A 71 6.09 6.71 -2.80
N TYR A 72 7.00 7.67 -2.88
CA TYR A 72 6.93 8.76 -3.85
C TYR A 72 7.06 8.22 -5.28
N TYR A 73 8.07 7.39 -5.54
CA TYR A 73 8.26 6.73 -6.83
C TYR A 73 7.03 5.91 -7.25
N LEU A 74 6.50 5.07 -6.35
CA LEU A 74 5.34 4.23 -6.65
C LEU A 74 4.08 5.05 -6.94
N ARG A 75 3.91 6.21 -6.31
CA ARG A 75 2.82 7.14 -6.61
C ARG A 75 2.98 7.82 -7.96
N MET A 76 4.21 8.18 -8.33
CA MET A 76 4.50 8.85 -9.61
C MET A 76 4.45 7.91 -10.81
N CYS A 77 5.02 6.70 -10.66
CA CYS A 77 5.05 5.66 -11.67
C CYS A 77 3.69 4.98 -11.84
N GLY A 78 2.83 5.02 -10.81
CA GLY A 78 1.53 4.38 -10.85
C GLY A 78 1.58 2.87 -11.12
N GLY A 79 0.47 2.33 -11.61
CA GLY A 79 0.37 0.93 -12.05
C GLY A 79 0.41 -0.10 -10.91
N VAL A 80 0.46 0.35 -9.65
CA VAL A 80 0.45 -0.48 -8.46
C VAL A 80 -0.86 -0.29 -7.73
N ALA A 81 -1.56 -1.39 -7.43
CA ALA A 81 -2.90 -1.38 -6.84
C ALA A 81 -3.06 -0.49 -5.60
N ALA A 82 -2.00 -0.33 -4.80
CA ALA A 82 -2.00 0.49 -3.59
C ALA A 82 -1.77 1.99 -3.81
N TYR A 83 -1.23 2.41 -4.96
CA TYR A 83 -0.80 3.79 -5.22
C TYR A 83 -1.58 4.47 -6.35
N GLY A 84 -2.48 3.72 -7.00
CA GLY A 84 -3.35 4.24 -8.05
C GLY A 84 -2.62 4.39 -9.38
N ARG A 85 -3.16 5.28 -10.21
CA ARG A 85 -2.56 5.62 -11.49
C ARG A 85 -1.65 6.83 -11.32
N GLY A 86 -0.49 6.74 -11.92
CA GLY A 86 0.53 7.77 -11.99
C GLY A 86 1.26 7.49 -13.30
N ASP A 87 1.44 8.49 -14.13
CA ASP A 87 2.20 8.36 -15.37
C ASP A 87 3.01 9.63 -15.59
N ILE A 88 3.82 9.96 -14.58
CA ILE A 88 4.53 11.24 -14.56
C ILE A 88 5.49 11.37 -15.75
N GLN A 89 6.08 10.26 -16.20
CA GLN A 89 7.02 10.29 -17.32
C GLN A 89 6.29 10.64 -18.61
N THR A 90 5.18 9.97 -18.90
CA THR A 90 4.37 10.27 -20.10
C THR A 90 3.85 11.70 -20.06
N LEU A 91 3.41 12.19 -18.89
CA LEU A 91 2.99 13.59 -18.73
C LEU A 91 4.11 14.58 -19.03
N LEU A 92 5.34 14.31 -18.59
CA LEU A 92 6.49 15.19 -18.85
C LEU A 92 6.91 15.14 -20.32
N ASP A 93 6.96 13.96 -20.93
CA ASP A 93 7.32 13.78 -22.33
C ASP A 93 6.32 14.48 -23.26
N GLU A 94 5.02 14.33 -22.99
CA GLU A 94 3.96 15.02 -23.75
C GLU A 94 3.97 16.52 -23.53
N ALA A 95 4.22 16.99 -22.30
CA ALA A 95 4.35 18.42 -22.02
C ALA A 95 5.58 19.03 -22.71
N GLU A 96 6.70 18.30 -22.80
CA GLU A 96 7.88 18.75 -23.54
C GLU A 96 7.60 18.81 -25.04
N ALA A 97 6.90 17.82 -25.59
CA ALA A 97 6.55 17.76 -27.01
C ALA A 97 5.56 18.87 -27.43
N GLN A 98 4.59 19.20 -26.58
CA GLN A 98 3.51 20.15 -26.87
C GLN A 98 3.78 21.56 -26.30
N GLY A 99 4.76 21.70 -25.41
CA GLY A 99 5.09 22.91 -24.66
C GLY A 99 4.28 23.09 -23.37
N SER A 100 3.04 22.58 -23.33
CA SER A 100 2.22 22.48 -22.12
C SER A 100 1.09 21.47 -22.30
N LEU A 101 0.45 21.09 -21.19
CA LEU A 101 -0.75 20.26 -21.19
C LEU A 101 -1.87 20.97 -20.43
N THR A 102 -3.07 20.87 -20.97
CA THR A 102 -4.32 21.31 -20.35
C THR A 102 -4.88 20.22 -19.43
N ALA A 103 -5.79 20.59 -18.52
CA ALA A 103 -6.42 19.64 -17.62
C ALA A 103 -7.13 18.46 -18.34
N PRO A 104 -7.88 18.67 -19.45
CA PRO A 104 -8.45 17.57 -20.22
C PRO A 104 -7.41 16.63 -20.85
N GLU A 105 -6.28 17.17 -21.33
CA GLU A 105 -5.20 16.35 -21.93
C GLU A 105 -4.52 15.48 -20.87
N ILE A 106 -4.26 16.05 -19.69
CA ILE A 106 -3.73 15.30 -18.54
C ILE A 106 -4.73 14.21 -18.13
N ALA A 107 -6.04 14.52 -18.07
CA ALA A 107 -7.06 13.52 -17.75
C ALA A 107 -7.09 12.38 -18.79
N ALA A 108 -6.94 12.70 -20.08
CA ALA A 108 -6.87 11.70 -21.14
C ALA A 108 -5.63 10.80 -21.02
N ILE A 109 -4.46 11.37 -20.72
CA ILE A 109 -3.21 10.60 -20.48
C ILE A 109 -3.38 9.67 -19.28
N LEU A 110 -3.99 10.17 -18.21
CA LEU A 110 -4.31 9.37 -17.04
C LEU A 110 -5.55 8.48 -17.23
N ASP A 111 -6.17 8.45 -18.42
CA ASP A 111 -7.48 7.80 -18.70
C ASP A 111 -8.46 7.92 -17.52
N GLU A 112 -8.60 9.15 -17.07
CA GLU A 112 -9.58 9.63 -16.11
C GLU A 112 -10.62 10.49 -16.81
N ARG A 113 -11.86 10.48 -16.31
CA ARG A 113 -12.94 11.27 -16.91
C ARG A 113 -12.65 12.77 -16.80
N GLU A 114 -12.24 13.20 -15.61
CA GLU A 114 -11.92 14.57 -15.23
C GLU A 114 -10.87 14.52 -14.11
N LEU A 115 -9.93 15.46 -14.08
CA LEU A 115 -8.98 15.55 -12.97
C LEU A 115 -9.71 15.94 -11.67
N PRO A 116 -9.46 15.25 -10.55
CA PRO A 116 -10.09 15.57 -9.26
C PRO A 116 -9.43 16.77 -8.58
N VAL A 117 -9.40 17.92 -9.26
CA VAL A 117 -8.79 19.16 -8.75
C VAL A 117 -9.88 20.08 -8.21
N THR A 118 -9.75 20.50 -6.96
CA THR A 118 -10.56 21.58 -6.37
C THR A 118 -9.76 22.87 -6.39
N TYR A 119 -10.34 23.97 -6.87
CA TYR A 119 -9.72 25.29 -6.80
C TYR A 119 -10.65 26.30 -6.13
N GLU A 120 -10.06 27.28 -5.46
CA GLU A 120 -10.73 28.42 -4.86
C GLU A 120 -10.26 29.69 -5.56
N THR A 121 -11.19 30.55 -5.98
CA THR A 121 -10.86 31.86 -6.56
C THR A 121 -11.38 32.95 -5.65
N ILE A 122 -10.47 33.75 -5.10
CA ILE A 122 -10.78 34.92 -4.29
C ILE A 122 -10.53 36.15 -5.15
N SER A 123 -11.60 36.85 -5.54
CA SER A 123 -11.52 38.13 -6.23
C SER A 123 -12.05 39.25 -5.35
N SER A 124 -11.30 40.35 -5.24
CA SER A 124 -11.72 41.58 -4.56
C SER A 124 -11.71 42.73 -5.56
N VAL A 125 -12.79 43.52 -5.56
CA VAL A 125 -12.91 44.73 -6.38
C VAL A 125 -13.02 45.92 -5.42
N GLY A 126 -12.11 46.89 -5.54
CA GLY A 126 -12.15 48.12 -4.75
C GLY A 126 -13.25 49.08 -5.23
N PRO A 127 -13.74 50.00 -4.38
CA PRO A 127 -14.73 50.99 -4.79
C PRO A 127 -14.15 51.99 -5.81
N GLU A 128 -14.99 52.41 -6.76
CA GLU A 128 -14.70 53.45 -7.77
C GLU A 128 -14.36 54.82 -7.17
#